data_AF-A0A838QUQ9-F1
#
_entry.id   AF-A0A838QUQ9-F1
#
_cell.length_a   1.000
_cell.length_b   1.000
_cell.length_c   1.000
_cell.angle_alpha   90.00
_cell.angle_beta   90.00
_cell.angle_gamma   90.00
#
_symmetry.space_group_name_H-M   'P 1'
#
loop_
_entity.id
_entity.type
_entity.pdbx_description
1 polymer ?
#
loop_
_entity_poly.entity_id
_entity_poly.type
_entity_poly.pdbx_seq_one_letter_code
_entity_poly.pdbx_strand_id
1 'polypeptide(L)'
;MFATPHQLGRYDGVNTAARIGETLAELQAELAAANIPLELTAGADVRIDERLLKLVQKGEALTAGPLGKHLLLELPHDLFVDPLPPIVELAERGIQTIMTHPERHRYLAGSTQRLEAWIAAGAALQITAGSLIGEFGRLAEQEAWRIVEAGMVGLVASDAHQAVSRPPRMTAAVEILTERLGREFAGAVCIHNPLKVFMGETVKAVRP
;
A
#
# COMPACT_ATOMS: atom_id res chain seq x y z
N MET A 1 -13.10 -2.06 1.11
CA MET A 1 -11.94 -1.22 1.50
C MET A 1 -11.03 -2.04 2.39
N PHE A 2 -9.72 -2.01 2.15
CA PHE A 2 -8.74 -2.60 3.08
C PHE A 2 -8.51 -1.63 4.23
N ALA A 3 -8.71 -2.08 5.46
CA ALA A 3 -8.29 -1.34 6.65
C ALA A 3 -6.86 -1.77 7.01
N THR A 4 -5.92 -0.83 6.98
CA THR A 4 -4.48 -1.11 7.06
C THR A 4 -3.84 -0.24 8.13
N PRO A 5 -4.23 -0.39 9.42
CA PRO A 5 -3.57 0.33 10.49
C PRO A 5 -2.08 -0.02 10.53
N HIS A 6 -1.25 0.91 11.00
CA HIS A 6 0.17 0.64 11.18
C HIS A 6 0.39 -0.51 12.15
N GLN A 7 1.33 -1.39 11.81
CA GLN A 7 1.75 -2.49 12.66
C GLN A 7 3.27 -2.50 12.81
N LEU A 8 3.75 -2.96 13.96
CA LEU A 8 5.17 -2.90 14.36
C LEU A 8 5.68 -1.46 14.52
N GLY A 9 6.99 -1.31 14.76
CA GLY A 9 7.60 -0.01 15.07
C GLY A 9 6.96 0.66 16.29
N ARG A 10 6.39 1.86 16.11
CA ARG A 10 5.69 2.58 17.18
C ARG A 10 4.44 1.83 17.69
N TYR A 11 3.87 0.96 16.88
CA TYR A 11 2.63 0.23 17.18
C TYR A 11 2.87 -1.23 17.54
N ASP A 12 4.12 -1.63 17.80
CA ASP A 12 4.45 -2.98 18.25
C ASP A 12 3.72 -3.30 19.56
N GLY A 13 3.07 -4.47 19.60
CA GLY A 13 2.17 -4.88 20.69
C GLY A 13 0.87 -4.08 20.84
N VAL A 14 0.67 -2.98 20.09
CA VAL A 14 -0.53 -2.13 20.18
C VAL A 14 -1.60 -2.57 19.20
N ASN A 15 -1.24 -2.65 17.91
CA ASN A 15 -2.13 -3.06 16.82
C ASN A 15 -1.88 -4.55 16.50
N THR A 16 -2.26 -5.42 17.43
CA THR A 16 -2.17 -6.86 17.23
C THR A 16 -3.19 -7.34 16.20
N ALA A 17 -2.93 -8.48 15.56
CA ALA A 17 -3.88 -9.09 14.61
C ALA A 17 -5.29 -9.26 15.20
N ALA A 18 -5.39 -9.70 16.46
CA ALA A 18 -6.65 -9.83 17.18
C ALA A 18 -7.37 -8.48 17.33
N ARG A 19 -6.67 -7.45 17.81
CA ARG A 19 -7.25 -6.11 17.99
C ARG A 19 -7.72 -5.51 16.67
N ILE A 20 -6.94 -5.68 15.60
CA ILE A 20 -7.32 -5.20 14.26
C ILE A 20 -8.63 -5.89 13.83
N GLY A 21 -8.74 -7.21 14.02
CA GLY A 21 -9.95 -7.96 13.69
C GLY A 21 -11.17 -7.51 14.50
N GLU A 22 -11.02 -7.34 15.80
CA GLU A 22 -12.09 -6.87 16.70
C GLU A 22 -12.57 -5.46 16.32
N THR A 23 -11.66 -4.49 16.20
CA THR A 23 -12.01 -3.11 15.84
C THR A 23 -12.61 -3.02 14.42
N LEU A 24 -12.15 -3.87 13.49
CA LEU A 24 -12.73 -3.93 12.15
C LEU A 24 -14.18 -4.41 12.18
N ALA A 25 -14.47 -5.44 12.98
CA ALA A 25 -15.81 -5.99 13.12
C ALA A 25 -16.77 -4.97 13.75
N GLU A 26 -16.31 -4.24 14.78
CA GLU A 26 -17.06 -3.12 15.38
C GLU A 26 -17.38 -2.05 14.34
N LEU A 27 -16.38 -1.59 13.58
CA LEU A 27 -16.59 -0.58 12.54
C LEU A 27 -17.54 -1.08 11.44
N GLN A 28 -17.43 -2.35 11.04
CA GLN A 28 -18.33 -2.93 10.04
C GLN A 28 -19.79 -2.95 10.53
N ALA A 29 -20.02 -3.22 11.81
CA ALA A 29 -21.34 -3.19 12.43
C ALA A 29 -21.91 -1.76 12.48
N GLU A 30 -21.10 -0.77 12.83
CA GLU A 30 -21.50 0.65 12.81
C GLU A 30 -21.86 1.13 11.38
N LEU A 31 -21.07 0.74 10.38
CA LEU A 31 -21.38 1.03 8.97
C LEU A 31 -22.72 0.41 8.55
N ALA A 32 -22.99 -0.84 8.96
CA ALA A 32 -24.24 -1.52 8.67
C ALA A 32 -25.43 -0.83 9.38
N ALA A 33 -25.30 -0.47 10.65
CA ALA A 33 -26.32 0.25 11.41
C ALA A 33 -26.63 1.63 10.81
N ALA A 34 -25.61 2.31 10.29
CA ALA A 34 -25.74 3.57 9.59
C ALA A 34 -26.20 3.45 8.13
N ASN A 35 -26.46 2.23 7.63
CA ASN A 35 -26.80 1.95 6.22
C ASN A 35 -25.76 2.48 5.22
N ILE A 36 -24.47 2.44 5.57
CA ILE A 36 -23.37 2.83 4.70
C ILE A 36 -22.89 1.58 3.96
N PRO A 37 -23.05 1.48 2.63
CA PRO A 37 -22.71 0.29 1.84
C PRO A 37 -21.21 0.21 1.57
N LEU A 38 -20.42 0.02 2.64
CA LEU A 38 -18.98 -0.11 2.58
C LEU A 38 -18.55 -1.40 3.29
N GLU A 39 -17.98 -2.31 2.52
CA GLU A 39 -17.37 -3.54 3.03
C GLU A 39 -15.92 -3.29 3.43
N LEU A 40 -15.53 -3.84 4.57
CA LEU A 40 -14.18 -3.76 5.11
C LEU A 40 -13.50 -5.12 5.07
N THR A 41 -12.20 -5.12 4.77
CA THR A 41 -11.34 -6.30 4.90
C THR A 41 -10.10 -5.95 5.70
N ALA A 42 -9.61 -6.91 6.48
CA ALA A 42 -8.45 -6.72 7.32
C ALA A 42 -7.15 -6.65 6.50
N GLY A 43 -6.19 -5.94 7.06
CA GLY A 43 -4.81 -5.84 6.63
C GLY A 43 -4.02 -5.06 7.67
N ALA A 44 -2.76 -4.78 7.36
CA ALA A 44 -1.93 -3.86 8.13
C ALA A 44 -0.94 -3.20 7.18
N ASP A 45 -0.55 -1.97 7.50
CA ASP A 45 0.65 -1.35 6.93
C ASP A 45 1.82 -1.69 7.86
N VAL A 46 2.61 -2.70 7.47
CA VAL A 46 3.59 -3.31 8.37
C VAL A 46 4.93 -2.62 8.20
N ARG A 47 5.43 -1.98 9.25
CA ARG A 47 6.79 -1.43 9.23
C ARG A 47 7.82 -2.56 9.15
N ILE A 48 8.84 -2.40 8.32
CA ILE A 48 9.96 -3.35 8.23
C ILE A 48 10.59 -3.63 9.62
N ASP A 49 10.82 -4.91 9.89
CA ASP A 49 11.32 -5.44 11.16
C ASP A 49 12.14 -6.71 10.89
N GLU A 50 13.18 -6.96 11.68
CA GLU A 50 14.01 -8.17 11.55
C GLU A 50 13.22 -9.47 11.79
N ARG A 51 12.12 -9.39 12.55
CA ARG A 51 11.23 -10.51 12.88
C ARG A 51 10.13 -10.70 11.84
N LEU A 52 10.05 -9.86 10.80
CA LEU A 52 8.91 -9.76 9.88
C LEU A 52 8.43 -11.14 9.38
N LEU A 53 9.34 -11.95 8.84
CA LEU A 53 9.00 -13.25 8.27
C LEU A 53 8.38 -14.19 9.30
N LYS A 54 8.94 -14.21 10.52
CA LYS A 54 8.43 -15.02 11.63
C LYS A 54 7.06 -14.53 12.10
N LEU A 55 6.86 -13.21 12.16
CA LEU A 55 5.58 -12.62 12.58
C LEU A 55 4.48 -12.89 11.55
N VAL A 56 4.77 -12.76 10.26
CA VAL A 56 3.84 -13.10 9.17
C VAL A 56 3.47 -14.58 9.21
N GLN A 57 4.46 -15.48 9.36
CA GLN A 57 4.22 -16.92 9.43
C GLN A 57 3.31 -17.33 10.60
N LYS A 58 3.39 -16.62 11.72
CA LYS A 58 2.53 -16.85 12.89
C LYS A 58 1.16 -16.18 12.80
N GLY A 59 0.91 -15.37 11.77
CA GLY A 59 -0.29 -14.53 11.68
C GLY A 59 -0.29 -13.36 12.68
N GLU A 60 0.85 -13.03 13.28
CA GLU A 60 1.01 -11.90 14.20
C GLU A 60 1.14 -10.58 13.41
N ALA A 61 1.82 -10.60 12.26
CA ALA A 61 1.82 -9.50 11.28
C ALA A 61 0.84 -9.80 10.14
N LEU A 62 -0.12 -8.90 9.90
CA LEU A 62 -1.21 -9.16 8.95
C LEU A 62 -0.82 -8.88 7.50
N THR A 63 -1.16 -9.83 6.63
CA THR A 63 -1.26 -9.61 5.18
C THR A 63 -2.51 -8.80 4.83
N ALA A 64 -2.51 -8.12 3.69
CA ALA A 64 -3.68 -7.44 3.14
C ALA A 64 -4.63 -8.43 2.46
N GLY A 65 -5.87 -8.47 2.95
CA GLY A 65 -6.95 -9.25 2.36
C GLY A 65 -7.05 -10.68 2.88
N PRO A 66 -8.12 -11.40 2.47
CA PRO A 66 -8.50 -12.66 3.09
C PRO A 66 -7.62 -13.85 2.70
N LEU A 67 -6.82 -13.73 1.63
CA LEU A 67 -6.11 -14.86 1.02
C LEU A 67 -4.65 -14.99 1.45
N GLY A 68 -4.14 -14.06 2.27
CA GLY A 68 -2.77 -14.16 2.77
C GLY A 68 -1.67 -13.99 1.71
N LYS A 69 -2.00 -13.36 0.57
CA LYS A 69 -1.12 -13.30 -0.61
C LYS A 69 -0.34 -12.00 -0.76
N HIS A 70 -0.70 -10.96 -0.03
CA HIS A 70 -0.10 -9.64 -0.18
C HIS A 70 0.28 -9.06 1.17
N LEU A 71 1.46 -8.48 1.29
CA LEU A 71 1.90 -7.76 2.50
C LEU A 71 2.19 -6.30 2.14
N LEU A 72 1.54 -5.36 2.82
CA LEU A 72 1.94 -3.96 2.74
C LEU A 72 3.16 -3.75 3.63
N LEU A 73 4.25 -3.26 3.04
CA LEU A 73 5.52 -3.07 3.74
C LEU A 73 5.93 -1.59 3.68
N GLU A 74 6.01 -0.98 4.87
CA GLU A 74 6.41 0.41 5.08
C GLU A 74 7.87 0.49 5.53
N LEU A 75 8.61 1.45 4.94
CA LEU A 75 9.96 1.81 5.39
C LEU A 75 9.95 2.94 6.43
N PRO A 76 10.89 2.93 7.38
CA PRO A 76 11.06 4.03 8.33
C PRO A 76 11.37 5.36 7.64
N HIS A 77 10.55 6.41 7.84
CA HIS A 77 10.80 7.72 7.23
C HIS A 77 12.16 8.37 7.59
N ASP A 78 12.77 7.93 8.68
CA ASP A 78 13.94 8.53 9.30
C ASP A 78 15.28 7.93 8.88
N LEU A 79 15.28 6.71 8.32
CA LEU A 79 16.48 6.00 7.92
C LEU A 79 16.19 5.07 6.75
N PHE A 80 17.20 4.64 6.01
CA PHE A 80 17.01 3.66 4.94
C PHE A 80 17.35 2.26 5.45
N VAL A 81 16.38 1.34 5.36
CA VAL A 81 16.59 -0.11 5.48
C VAL A 81 16.30 -0.71 4.11
N ASP A 82 17.18 -1.57 3.60
CA ASP A 82 16.96 -2.24 2.32
C ASP A 82 15.89 -3.36 2.48
N PRO A 83 14.70 -3.23 1.85
CA PRO A 83 13.68 -4.27 1.94
C PRO A 83 13.91 -5.41 0.95
N LEU A 84 14.97 -5.37 0.11
CA LEU A 84 15.18 -6.41 -0.90
C LEU A 84 15.27 -7.83 -0.31
N PRO A 85 16.01 -8.09 0.79
CA PRO A 85 16.02 -9.42 1.40
C PRO A 85 14.64 -9.92 1.85
N PRO A 86 13.84 -9.18 2.66
CA PRO A 86 12.51 -9.66 3.03
C PRO A 86 11.54 -9.75 1.83
N ILE A 87 11.67 -8.92 0.79
CA ILE A 87 10.88 -9.06 -0.44
C ILE A 87 11.11 -10.43 -1.08
N VAL A 88 12.37 -10.83 -1.26
CA VAL A 88 12.73 -12.13 -1.84
C VAL A 88 12.20 -13.27 -0.99
N GLU A 89 12.42 -13.23 0.33
CA GLU A 89 11.99 -14.29 1.25
C GLU A 89 10.47 -14.45 1.32
N LEU A 90 9.71 -13.35 1.23
CA LEU A 90 8.25 -13.36 1.17
C LEU A 90 7.77 -13.93 -0.18
N ALA A 91 8.41 -13.55 -1.29
CA ALA A 91 8.08 -14.05 -2.61
C ALA A 91 8.26 -15.58 -2.71
N GLU A 92 9.33 -16.13 -2.12
CA GLU A 92 9.55 -17.58 -2.01
C GLU A 92 8.44 -18.31 -1.23
N ARG A 93 7.74 -17.60 -0.35
CA ARG A 93 6.59 -18.10 0.42
C ARG A 93 5.25 -17.84 -0.27
N GLY A 94 5.27 -17.30 -1.48
CA GLY A 94 4.07 -16.96 -2.25
C GLY A 94 3.30 -15.77 -1.69
N ILE A 95 3.98 -14.87 -0.97
CA ILE A 95 3.44 -13.60 -0.47
C ILE A 95 4.12 -12.48 -1.25
N GLN A 96 3.33 -11.73 -2.03
CA GLN A 96 3.83 -10.57 -2.75
C GLN A 96 3.92 -9.34 -1.82
N THR A 97 5.08 -8.72 -1.77
CA THR A 97 5.25 -7.44 -1.08
C THR A 97 4.68 -6.29 -1.93
N ILE A 98 3.92 -5.41 -1.29
CA ILE A 98 3.49 -4.12 -1.82
C ILE A 98 4.19 -3.04 -1.00
N MET A 99 5.14 -2.33 -1.60
CA MET A 99 5.83 -1.23 -0.95
C MET A 99 4.89 -0.03 -0.85
N THR A 100 4.57 0.39 0.38
CA THR A 100 3.68 1.53 0.61
C THR A 100 4.42 2.85 0.42
N HIS A 101 3.77 3.73 -0.33
CA HIS A 101 4.15 5.12 -0.60
C HIS A 101 5.67 5.41 -0.72
N PRO A 102 6.40 4.72 -1.61
CA PRO A 102 7.84 4.91 -1.76
C PRO A 102 8.19 6.33 -2.24
N GLU A 103 7.25 7.04 -2.88
CA GLU A 103 7.42 8.43 -3.32
C GLU A 103 7.60 9.42 -2.15
N ARG A 104 7.15 9.04 -0.95
CA ARG A 104 7.28 9.87 0.26
C ARG A 104 8.59 9.62 1.01
N HIS A 105 9.39 8.63 0.58
CA HIS A 105 10.61 8.25 1.27
C HIS A 105 11.82 9.02 0.73
N ARG A 106 12.37 9.95 1.51
CA ARG A 106 13.47 10.84 1.10
C ARG A 106 14.71 10.13 0.53
N TYR A 107 15.04 8.93 1.04
CA TYR A 107 16.20 8.16 0.56
C TYR A 107 15.94 7.41 -0.76
N LEU A 108 14.71 7.44 -1.27
CA LEU A 108 14.33 6.86 -2.57
C LEU A 108 14.19 7.93 -3.66
N ALA A 109 14.22 9.21 -3.30
CA ALA A 109 14.17 10.30 -4.27
C ALA A 109 15.29 10.13 -5.31
N GLY A 110 14.93 10.14 -6.60
CA GLY A 110 15.85 9.91 -7.71
C GLY A 110 16.45 8.49 -7.81
N SER A 111 16.08 7.55 -6.95
CA SER A 111 16.69 6.20 -6.88
C SER A 111 15.92 5.15 -7.68
N THR A 112 15.75 5.35 -8.99
CA THR A 112 15.02 4.43 -9.89
C THR A 112 15.53 2.99 -9.80
N GLN A 113 16.84 2.79 -9.77
CA GLN A 113 17.47 1.46 -9.74
C GLN A 113 17.06 0.62 -8.53
N ARG A 114 16.83 1.25 -7.37
CA ARG A 114 16.37 0.54 -6.17
C ARG A 114 14.93 0.04 -6.35
N LEU A 115 14.07 0.90 -6.88
CA LEU A 115 12.68 0.56 -7.16
C LEU A 115 12.58 -0.56 -8.22
N GLU A 116 13.40 -0.48 -9.27
CA GLU A 116 13.51 -1.53 -10.28
C GLU A 116 13.96 -2.87 -9.69
N ALA A 117 14.94 -2.86 -8.78
CA ALA A 117 15.40 -4.08 -8.10
C ALA A 117 14.27 -4.71 -7.25
N TRP A 118 13.46 -3.91 -6.57
CA TRP A 118 12.31 -4.40 -5.80
C TRP A 118 11.24 -5.01 -6.71
N ILE A 119 10.92 -4.34 -7.82
CA ILE A 119 9.96 -4.85 -8.82
C ILE A 119 10.48 -6.15 -9.46
N ALA A 120 11.77 -6.21 -9.79
CA ALA A 120 12.40 -7.41 -10.33
C ALA A 120 12.36 -8.59 -9.34
N ALA A 121 12.43 -8.30 -8.03
CA ALA A 121 12.24 -9.29 -6.96
C ALA A 121 10.77 -9.65 -6.70
N GLY A 122 9.82 -9.07 -7.45
CA GLY A 122 8.39 -9.40 -7.39
C GLY A 122 7.54 -8.43 -6.59
N ALA A 123 8.10 -7.35 -6.04
CA ALA A 123 7.32 -6.35 -5.33
C ALA A 123 6.46 -5.50 -6.28
N ALA A 124 5.32 -5.02 -5.77
CA ALA A 124 4.54 -3.95 -6.40
C ALA A 124 4.74 -2.63 -5.64
N LEU A 125 4.60 -1.50 -6.31
CA LEU A 125 4.67 -0.18 -5.70
C LEU A 125 3.26 0.44 -5.57
N GLN A 126 2.95 0.96 -4.39
CA GLN A 126 1.72 1.69 -4.12
C GLN A 126 1.99 3.19 -3.98
N ILE A 127 1.39 4.02 -4.84
CA ILE A 127 1.49 5.49 -4.77
C ILE A 127 0.30 6.06 -4.00
N THR A 128 0.54 7.07 -3.16
CA THR A 128 -0.53 7.74 -2.41
C THR A 128 -1.30 8.70 -3.32
N ALA A 129 -2.62 8.63 -3.31
CA ALA A 129 -3.51 9.51 -4.08
C ALA A 129 -3.19 11.01 -3.85
N GLY A 130 -2.98 11.41 -2.59
CA GLY A 130 -2.60 12.78 -2.23
C GLY A 130 -1.24 13.22 -2.79
N SER A 131 -0.30 12.29 -3.01
CA SER A 131 1.01 12.61 -3.60
C SER A 131 0.87 13.07 -5.05
N LEU A 132 -0.02 12.45 -5.83
CA LEU A 132 -0.26 12.81 -7.24
C LEU A 132 -0.81 14.22 -7.44
N ILE A 133 -1.40 14.80 -6.39
CA ILE A 133 -2.03 16.14 -6.39
C ILE A 133 -1.29 17.12 -5.46
N GLY A 134 -0.08 16.78 -5.01
CA GLY A 134 0.80 17.71 -4.29
C GLY A 134 0.54 17.86 -2.78
N GLU A 135 -0.36 17.09 -2.16
CA GLU A 135 -0.70 17.25 -0.73
C GLU A 135 0.45 16.89 0.23
N PHE A 136 1.42 16.07 -0.23
CA PHE A 136 2.64 15.74 0.54
C PHE A 136 3.86 16.57 0.15
N GLY A 137 3.64 17.68 -0.57
CA GLY A 137 4.69 18.60 -1.02
C GLY A 137 5.33 18.19 -2.35
N ARG A 138 6.07 19.15 -2.91
CA ARG A 138 6.61 19.06 -4.28
C ARG A 138 7.48 17.84 -4.53
N LEU A 139 8.30 17.42 -3.55
CA LEU A 139 9.18 16.26 -3.71
C LEU A 139 8.38 14.97 -3.88
N ALA A 140 7.36 14.75 -3.03
CA ALA A 140 6.51 13.57 -3.11
C ALA A 140 5.71 13.54 -4.42
N GLU A 141 5.23 14.70 -4.88
CA GLU A 141 4.55 14.82 -6.17
C GLU A 141 5.46 14.47 -7.35
N GLN A 142 6.67 15.02 -7.37
CA GLN A 142 7.65 14.72 -8.42
C GLN A 142 8.01 13.25 -8.45
N GLU A 143 8.26 12.63 -7.29
CA GLU A 143 8.58 11.21 -7.21
C GLU A 143 7.37 10.32 -7.55
N ALA A 144 6.15 10.72 -7.19
CA ALA A 144 4.93 10.01 -7.58
C ALA A 144 4.82 9.93 -9.11
N TRP A 145 4.91 11.08 -9.78
CA TRP A 145 4.83 11.15 -11.24
C TRP A 145 6.01 10.45 -11.91
N ARG A 146 7.23 10.54 -11.35
CA ARG A 146 8.38 9.79 -11.86
C ARG A 146 8.14 8.28 -11.83
N ILE A 147 7.54 7.75 -10.76
CA ILE A 147 7.23 6.31 -10.65
C ILE A 147 6.11 5.91 -11.62
N VAL A 148 5.08 6.75 -11.77
CA VAL A 148 3.97 6.53 -12.69
C VAL A 148 4.46 6.54 -14.14
N GLU A 149 5.18 7.58 -14.57
CA GLU A 149 5.66 7.76 -15.94
C GLU A 149 6.72 6.73 -16.35
N ALA A 150 7.51 6.23 -15.39
CA ALA A 150 8.42 5.11 -15.61
C ALA A 150 7.71 3.75 -15.73
N GLY A 151 6.38 3.69 -15.57
CA GLY A 151 5.60 2.46 -15.62
C GLY A 151 5.91 1.48 -14.49
N MET A 152 6.28 2.01 -13.32
CA MET A 152 6.66 1.24 -12.14
C MET A 152 5.53 1.12 -11.11
N VAL A 153 4.46 1.92 -11.24
CA VAL A 153 3.32 1.90 -10.32
C VAL A 153 2.48 0.63 -10.47
N GLY A 154 2.21 -0.05 -9.36
CA GLY A 154 1.29 -1.19 -9.31
C GLY A 154 -0.11 -0.79 -8.90
N LEU A 155 -0.24 0.10 -7.92
CA LEU A 155 -1.54 0.59 -7.45
C LEU A 155 -1.48 2.01 -6.91
N VAL A 156 -2.64 2.65 -6.87
CA VAL A 156 -2.86 3.92 -6.19
C VAL A 156 -3.87 3.70 -5.06
N ALA A 157 -3.54 4.19 -3.87
CA ALA A 157 -4.38 4.07 -2.69
C ALA A 157 -4.43 5.39 -1.92
N SER A 158 -5.42 5.53 -1.05
CA SER A 158 -5.68 6.79 -0.36
C SER A 158 -4.64 7.15 0.69
N ASP A 159 -4.20 6.14 1.46
CA ASP A 159 -3.50 6.32 2.74
C ASP A 159 -4.25 7.34 3.64
N ALA A 160 -5.58 7.26 3.65
CA ALA A 160 -6.43 8.18 4.39
C ALA A 160 -6.27 7.97 5.90
N HIS A 161 -6.24 9.06 6.67
CA HIS A 161 -6.22 8.99 8.14
C HIS A 161 -7.40 9.70 8.79
N GLN A 162 -8.01 10.69 8.12
CA GLN A 162 -9.20 11.37 8.62
C GLN A 162 -9.94 12.15 7.53
N ALA A 163 -11.19 12.53 7.77
CA ALA A 163 -12.03 13.21 6.78
C ALA A 163 -11.58 14.64 6.40
N VAL A 164 -10.70 15.27 7.20
CA VAL A 164 -10.34 16.70 7.03
C VAL A 164 -8.87 16.89 6.62
N SER A 165 -7.88 16.59 7.48
CA SER A 165 -6.46 16.85 7.13
C SER A 165 -5.86 15.85 6.15
N ARG A 166 -6.36 14.61 6.12
CA ARG A 166 -5.82 13.53 5.29
C ARG A 166 -6.94 12.64 4.73
N PRO A 167 -7.84 13.22 3.92
CA PRO A 167 -8.99 12.51 3.35
C PRO A 167 -8.55 11.58 2.20
N PRO A 168 -9.46 10.74 1.66
CA PRO A 168 -9.04 9.69 0.73
C PRO A 168 -8.47 10.13 -0.62
N ARG A 169 -8.88 11.28 -1.15
CA ARG A 169 -8.44 11.87 -2.45
C ARG A 169 -8.45 10.97 -3.69
N MET A 170 -9.11 9.81 -3.63
CA MET A 170 -9.16 8.87 -4.76
C MET A 170 -9.83 9.47 -6.01
N THR A 171 -10.90 10.26 -5.86
CA THR A 171 -11.55 10.90 -7.02
C THR A 171 -10.59 11.82 -7.77
N ALA A 172 -9.92 12.73 -7.05
CA ALA A 172 -8.95 13.65 -7.66
C ALA A 172 -7.78 12.91 -8.31
N ALA A 173 -7.29 11.82 -7.68
CA ALA A 173 -6.25 10.98 -8.26
C ALA A 173 -6.71 10.28 -9.55
N VAL A 174 -7.93 9.73 -9.58
CA VAL A 174 -8.49 9.11 -10.79
C VAL A 174 -8.68 10.14 -11.91
N GLU A 175 -9.15 11.34 -11.59
CA GLU A 175 -9.33 12.42 -12.56
C GLU A 175 -8.00 12.84 -13.19
N ILE A 176 -6.96 13.13 -12.39
CA ILE A 176 -5.66 13.57 -12.93
C ILE A 176 -4.95 12.46 -13.71
N LEU A 177 -5.08 11.20 -13.29
CA LEU A 177 -4.55 10.05 -14.03
C LEU A 177 -5.31 9.86 -15.35
N THR A 178 -6.62 10.01 -15.35
CA THR A 178 -7.44 9.90 -16.56
C THR A 178 -7.12 11.01 -17.56
N GLU A 179 -6.93 12.24 -17.08
CA GLU A 179 -6.59 13.39 -17.91
C GLU A 179 -5.22 13.20 -18.59
N ARG A 180 -4.21 12.72 -17.84
CA ARG A 180 -2.84 12.60 -18.36
C ARG A 180 -2.57 11.32 -19.13
N LEU A 181 -3.13 10.19 -18.67
CA LEU A 181 -2.76 8.83 -19.12
C LEU A 181 -3.96 8.00 -19.61
N GLY A 182 -5.16 8.58 -19.60
CA GLY A 182 -6.37 7.92 -20.08
C GLY A 182 -7.05 7.01 -19.04
N ARG A 183 -8.31 6.67 -19.35
CA ARG A 183 -9.19 5.90 -18.45
C ARG A 183 -8.70 4.48 -18.19
N GLU A 184 -8.08 3.85 -19.18
CA GLU A 184 -7.58 2.48 -19.05
C GLU A 184 -6.49 2.40 -17.98
N PHE A 185 -5.49 3.30 -18.07
CA PHE A 185 -4.41 3.38 -17.09
C PHE A 185 -4.96 3.66 -15.69
N ALA A 186 -5.80 4.69 -15.55
CA ALA A 186 -6.41 5.04 -14.27
C ALA A 186 -7.21 3.87 -13.65
N GLY A 187 -8.00 3.16 -14.47
CA GLY A 187 -8.74 1.98 -14.03
C GLY A 187 -7.82 0.82 -13.63
N ALA A 188 -6.72 0.60 -14.36
CA ALA A 188 -5.75 -0.44 -14.04
C ALA A 188 -5.15 -0.28 -12.64
N VAL A 189 -4.67 0.92 -12.30
CA VAL A 189 -3.98 1.18 -11.02
C VAL A 189 -4.92 1.49 -9.85
N CYS A 190 -6.12 2.02 -10.09
CA CYS A 190 -7.07 2.40 -9.04
C CYS A 190 -8.19 1.37 -8.78
N ILE A 191 -8.45 0.45 -9.72
CA ILE A 191 -9.58 -0.50 -9.63
C ILE A 191 -9.10 -1.94 -9.84
N HIS A 192 -8.53 -2.25 -11.00
CA HIS A 192 -8.25 -3.64 -11.38
C HIS A 192 -7.13 -4.26 -10.54
N ASN A 193 -6.00 -3.57 -10.35
CA ASN A 193 -4.92 -4.09 -9.53
C ASN A 193 -5.28 -4.17 -8.03
N PRO A 194 -5.97 -3.18 -7.42
CA PRO A 194 -6.52 -3.35 -6.08
C PRO A 194 -7.47 -4.55 -5.93
N LEU A 195 -8.29 -4.85 -6.95
CA LEU A 195 -9.14 -6.05 -6.95
C LEU A 195 -8.30 -7.34 -6.97
N LYS A 196 -7.19 -7.39 -7.71
CA LYS A 196 -6.26 -8.52 -7.69
C LYS A 196 -5.70 -8.79 -6.29
N VAL A 197 -5.42 -7.72 -5.51
CA VAL A 197 -5.00 -7.88 -4.11
C VAL A 197 -6.04 -8.66 -3.31
N PHE A 198 -7.32 -8.32 -3.49
CA PHE A 198 -8.44 -9.00 -2.82
C PHE A 198 -8.59 -10.45 -3.28
N MET A 199 -8.43 -10.69 -4.59
CA MET A 199 -8.51 -12.02 -5.21
C MET A 199 -7.24 -12.87 -5.03
N GLY A 200 -6.21 -12.34 -4.38
CA GLY A 200 -4.95 -13.06 -4.14
C GLY A 200 -4.13 -13.28 -5.40
N GLU A 201 -4.36 -12.47 -6.42
CA GLU A 201 -3.65 -12.51 -7.70
C GLU A 201 -2.48 -11.52 -7.71
N THR A 202 -1.42 -11.86 -8.44
CA THR A 202 -0.23 -11.01 -8.55
C THR A 202 -0.54 -9.64 -9.16
N VAL A 203 -0.17 -8.58 -8.43
CA VAL A 203 -0.17 -7.21 -8.92
C VAL A 203 1.10 -6.94 -9.72
N LYS A 204 0.96 -6.33 -10.89
CA LYS A 204 2.08 -5.95 -11.76
C LYS A 204 2.09 -4.45 -11.98
N ALA A 205 3.27 -3.91 -12.25
CA ALA A 205 3.41 -2.53 -12.67
C ALA A 205 2.67 -2.29 -14.00
N VAL A 206 2.06 -1.11 -14.14
CA VAL A 206 1.29 -0.69 -15.32
C VAL A 206 2.11 0.35 -16.06
N ARG A 207 2.25 0.18 -17.38
CA ARG A 207 2.91 1.16 -18.25
C ARG A 207 1.88 2.18 -18.76
N PRO A 208 2.20 3.49 -18.72
CA PRO A 208 1.39 4.54 -19.34
C PRO A 208 1.23 4.37 -20.85
#